data_AF-A0A4Y8KFR6-F1
#
_entry.id   AF-A0A4Y8KFR6-F1
#
_cell.length_a   1.000
_cell.length_b   1.000
_cell.length_c   1.000
_cell.angle_alpha   90.00
_cell.angle_beta   90.00
_cell.angle_gamma   90.00
#
_symmetry.space_group_name_H-M   'P 1'
#
loop_
_entity.id
_entity.type
_entity.pdbx_description
1 polymer ?
#
loop_
_entity_poly.entity_id
_entity_poly.type
_entity_poly.pdbx_seq_one_letter_code
_entity_poly.pdbx_strand_id
1 'polypeptide(L)'
;MLTVDSLRNLLATGRSGDLAARLASVEPYERRAACKPLVGQAKAILCASSASTVTSWLRDLRADYPGGYAQFVDAWTGPLELGHWDAATTVLLASKVPAQAAKVWPIPEDRSFAQWVYPALFPNDLIAFVDQWSSDFAANPKNWDRNRGRAVMYEWIEEGLVEAPHHDGAVLMLISGWADRPGKPLLYWLLARPKVTRVLFARLFTTRGIKGASLRQSDRSDVNDPLRTVVVPGLVEAGVWSRSFVVQGVESALRSDLPAYQRRWFVQLGADLGLPAAGTTALARSPGSGVVL
;
A
#
# COMPACT_ATOMS: atom_id res chain seq x y z
N MET A 1 -28.77 20.72 3.22
CA MET A 1 -28.14 20.84 4.56
C MET A 1 -27.85 19.42 5.07
N LEU A 2 -26.62 19.16 5.51
CA LEU A 2 -26.21 17.85 5.99
C LEU A 2 -26.78 17.64 7.41
N THR A 3 -27.70 16.69 7.59
CA THR A 3 -28.28 16.39 8.91
C THR A 3 -27.76 15.04 9.42
N VAL A 4 -27.61 14.93 10.74
CA VAL A 4 -27.21 13.67 11.40
C VAL A 4 -28.18 12.55 11.03
N ASP A 5 -29.49 12.83 10.97
CA ASP A 5 -30.51 11.84 10.61
C ASP A 5 -30.39 11.37 9.16
N SER A 6 -30.08 12.27 8.22
CA SER A 6 -29.84 11.88 6.83
C SER A 6 -28.60 10.98 6.70
N LEU A 7 -27.53 11.27 7.45
CA LEU A 7 -26.33 10.44 7.46
C LEU A 7 -26.57 9.10 8.14
N ARG A 8 -27.34 9.09 9.24
CA ARG A 8 -27.76 7.88 9.94
C ARG A 8 -28.54 6.96 9.02
N ASN A 9 -29.46 7.50 8.22
CA ASN A 9 -30.23 6.72 7.24
C ASN A 9 -29.33 6.10 6.17
N LEU A 10 -28.34 6.85 5.64
CA LEU A 10 -27.42 6.31 4.64
C LEU A 10 -26.49 5.24 5.22
N LEU A 11 -25.99 5.45 6.43
CA LEU A 11 -25.25 4.45 7.20
C LEU A 11 -26.08 3.18 7.39
N ALA A 12 -27.34 3.33 7.79
CA ALA A 12 -28.27 2.22 7.99
C ALA A 12 -28.58 1.46 6.70
N THR A 13 -28.64 2.13 5.54
CA THR A 13 -28.86 1.46 4.24
C THR A 13 -27.61 0.86 3.61
N GLY A 14 -26.43 1.00 4.24
CA GLY A 14 -25.16 0.51 3.68
C GLY A 14 -24.73 1.21 2.38
N ARG A 15 -25.27 2.40 2.08
CA ARG A 15 -24.99 3.13 0.83
C ARG A 15 -23.74 4.00 0.97
N SER A 16 -22.58 3.36 1.04
CA SER A 16 -21.28 4.03 1.23
C SER A 16 -20.96 5.08 0.15
N GLY A 17 -21.28 4.81 -1.11
CA GLY A 17 -21.06 5.75 -2.22
C GLY A 17 -21.88 7.05 -2.08
N ASP A 18 -23.18 6.93 -1.84
CA ASP A 18 -24.06 8.07 -1.56
C ASP A 18 -23.61 8.86 -0.32
N LEU A 19 -23.21 8.14 0.72
CA LEU A 19 -22.70 8.72 1.95
C LEU A 19 -21.44 9.53 1.70
N ALA A 20 -20.46 8.95 0.98
CA ALA A 20 -19.23 9.62 0.62
C ALA A 20 -19.49 10.86 -0.26
N ALA A 21 -20.37 10.77 -1.26
CA ALA A 21 -20.73 11.88 -2.13
C ALA A 21 -21.33 13.06 -1.37
N ARG A 22 -22.26 12.80 -0.42
CA ARG A 22 -22.86 13.84 0.42
C ARG A 22 -21.87 14.45 1.41
N LEU A 23 -20.97 13.64 1.95
CA LEU A 23 -19.95 14.11 2.87
C LEU A 23 -18.84 14.90 2.15
N ALA A 24 -18.56 14.58 0.89
CA ALA A 24 -17.61 15.31 0.06
C ALA A 24 -18.14 16.69 -0.38
N SER A 25 -19.46 16.90 -0.40
CA SER A 25 -20.07 18.16 -0.82
C SER A 25 -20.12 19.24 0.27
N VAL A 26 -19.48 19.03 1.41
CA VAL A 26 -19.48 19.98 2.55
C VAL A 26 -18.06 20.21 3.06
N GLU A 27 -17.88 21.30 3.80
CA GLU A 27 -16.57 21.66 4.34
C GLU A 27 -16.05 20.61 5.35
N PRO A 28 -14.73 20.36 5.42
CA PRO A 28 -14.17 19.32 6.29
C PRO A 28 -14.56 19.46 7.78
N TYR A 29 -14.73 20.69 8.27
CA TYR A 29 -15.16 20.93 9.65
C TYR A 29 -16.63 20.52 9.87
N GLU A 30 -17.53 20.88 8.95
CA GLU A 30 -18.96 20.57 9.01
C GLU A 30 -19.18 19.07 8.89
N ARG A 31 -18.46 18.44 7.96
CA ARG A 31 -18.43 16.98 7.79
C ARG A 31 -18.08 16.28 9.09
N ARG A 32 -16.98 16.69 9.73
CA ARG A 32 -16.54 16.11 11.01
C ARG A 32 -17.59 16.31 12.11
N ALA A 33 -18.16 17.51 12.20
CA ALA A 33 -19.20 17.82 13.18
C ALA A 33 -20.43 16.93 13.01
N ALA A 34 -20.88 16.71 11.76
CA ALA A 34 -22.04 15.88 11.45
C ALA A 34 -21.78 14.37 11.64
N CYS A 35 -20.56 13.89 11.38
CA CYS A 35 -20.21 12.48 11.59
C CYS A 35 -19.89 12.14 13.05
N LYS A 36 -19.49 13.11 13.88
CA LYS A 36 -19.06 12.86 15.26
C LYS A 36 -20.10 12.12 16.13
N PRO A 37 -21.41 12.44 16.07
CA PRO A 37 -22.44 11.69 16.79
C PRO A 37 -22.60 10.23 16.33
N LEU A 38 -22.16 9.89 15.11
CA LEU A 38 -22.34 8.56 14.51
C LEU A 38 -21.13 7.64 14.71
N VAL A 39 -20.04 8.13 15.32
CA VAL A 39 -18.79 7.37 15.51
C VAL A 39 -19.01 6.11 16.35
N GLY A 40 -19.86 6.18 17.39
CA GLY A 40 -20.22 5.01 18.21
C GLY A 40 -20.89 3.94 17.35
N GLN A 41 -21.96 4.29 16.65
CA GLN A 41 -22.68 3.40 15.74
C GLN A 41 -21.75 2.77 14.68
N ALA A 42 -20.90 3.57 14.03
CA ALA A 42 -19.96 3.08 13.04
C ALA A 42 -18.97 2.04 13.62
N LYS A 43 -18.42 2.30 14.82
CA LYS A 43 -17.55 1.33 15.49
C LYS A 43 -18.28 0.02 15.82
N ALA A 44 -19.52 0.10 16.28
CA ALA A 44 -20.31 -1.09 16.60
C ALA A 44 -20.59 -1.94 15.36
N ILE A 45 -20.91 -1.30 14.22
CA ILE A 45 -21.05 -2.00 12.93
C ILE A 45 -19.75 -2.71 12.54
N LEU A 46 -18.60 -2.04 12.68
CA LEU A 46 -17.30 -2.64 12.34
C LEU A 46 -16.87 -3.79 13.25
N CYS A 47 -17.34 -3.81 14.50
CA CYS A 47 -17.01 -4.88 15.44
C CYS A 47 -17.96 -6.08 15.37
N ALA A 48 -19.14 -5.91 14.76
CA ALA A 48 -20.12 -6.96 14.60
C ALA A 48 -19.66 -8.00 13.56
N SER A 49 -19.95 -9.28 13.82
CA SER A 49 -19.59 -10.38 12.94
C SER A 49 -20.49 -10.43 11.70
N SER A 50 -20.00 -11.04 10.62
CA SER A 50 -20.80 -11.26 9.41
C SER A 50 -22.11 -11.99 9.72
N ALA A 51 -23.21 -11.53 9.12
CA ALA A 51 -24.58 -12.01 9.35
C ALA A 51 -25.15 -11.79 10.78
N SER A 52 -24.42 -11.13 11.67
CA SER A 52 -24.98 -10.65 12.95
C SER A 52 -25.69 -9.30 12.77
N THR A 53 -26.51 -8.96 13.76
CA THR A 53 -27.03 -7.60 13.92
C THR A 53 -26.15 -6.87 14.94
N VAL A 54 -26.11 -5.53 14.91
CA VAL A 54 -25.39 -4.76 15.93
C VAL A 54 -25.97 -5.03 17.31
N THR A 55 -27.29 -5.14 17.43
CA THR A 55 -27.97 -5.49 18.69
C THR A 55 -27.61 -6.88 19.22
N SER A 56 -27.39 -7.87 18.35
CA SER A 56 -26.91 -9.20 18.75
C SER A 56 -25.49 -9.12 19.30
N TRP A 57 -24.59 -8.43 18.59
CA TRP A 57 -23.21 -8.24 19.04
C TRP A 57 -23.12 -7.49 20.38
N LEU A 58 -23.95 -6.45 20.55
CA LEU A 58 -24.02 -5.68 21.81
C LEU A 58 -24.55 -6.50 22.99
N ARG A 59 -25.44 -7.47 22.75
CA ARG A 59 -25.94 -8.37 23.81
C ARG A 59 -24.84 -9.26 24.34
N ASP A 60 -23.89 -9.63 23.49
CA ASP A 60 -22.74 -10.47 23.84
C ASP A 60 -21.59 -9.65 24.46
N LEU A 61 -21.67 -8.31 24.44
CA LEU A 61 -20.73 -7.43 25.13
C LEU A 61 -21.06 -7.30 26.62
N ARG A 62 -20.02 -7.16 27.44
CA ARG A 62 -20.16 -6.89 28.88
C ARG A 62 -20.85 -5.54 29.11
N ALA A 63 -21.68 -5.48 30.15
CA ALA A 63 -22.46 -4.29 30.52
C ALA A 63 -21.59 -3.05 30.87
N ASP A 64 -20.29 -3.25 31.14
CA ASP A 64 -19.31 -2.21 31.47
C ASP A 64 -18.54 -1.67 30.27
N TYR A 65 -19.00 -1.93 29.03
CA TYR A 65 -18.33 -1.44 27.83
C TYR A 65 -18.20 0.10 27.83
N PRO A 66 -16.99 0.64 27.58
CA PRO A 66 -16.75 2.09 27.60
C PRO A 66 -17.69 2.86 26.65
N GLY A 67 -18.43 3.81 27.22
CA GLY A 67 -19.43 4.66 26.53
C GLY A 67 -20.88 4.19 26.66
N GLY A 68 -21.12 3.03 27.31
CA GLY A 68 -22.46 2.56 27.71
C GLY A 68 -23.31 2.01 26.56
N TYR A 69 -24.24 1.11 26.89
CA TYR A 69 -25.15 0.48 25.93
C TYR A 69 -26.02 1.49 25.16
N ALA A 70 -26.40 2.60 25.82
CA ALA A 70 -27.27 3.64 25.29
C ALA A 70 -26.76 4.31 24.00
N GLN A 71 -25.44 4.40 23.79
CA GLN A 71 -24.87 5.01 22.57
C GLN A 71 -25.10 4.15 21.30
N PHE A 72 -25.60 2.93 21.46
CA PHE A 72 -25.82 1.98 20.37
C PHE A 72 -27.26 1.44 20.29
N VAL A 73 -28.19 1.94 21.11
CA VAL A 73 -29.57 1.44 21.18
C VAL A 73 -30.32 1.61 19.85
N ASP A 74 -29.91 2.58 19.03
CA ASP A 74 -30.47 2.82 17.68
C ASP A 74 -29.57 2.30 16.55
N ALA A 75 -28.58 1.45 16.85
CA ALA A 75 -27.45 1.24 15.95
C ALA A 75 -27.80 0.48 14.67
N TRP A 76 -28.67 -0.54 14.73
CA TRP A 76 -29.24 -1.31 13.60
C TRP A 76 -29.82 -2.63 14.13
N THR A 77 -30.99 -3.05 13.62
CA THR A 77 -31.66 -4.31 14.03
C THR A 77 -31.72 -5.36 12.92
N GLY A 78 -31.33 -5.02 11.69
CA GLY A 78 -31.26 -5.98 10.57
C GLY A 78 -29.94 -6.74 10.51
N PRO A 79 -29.82 -7.76 9.62
CA PRO A 79 -28.54 -8.38 9.30
C PRO A 79 -27.56 -7.36 8.71
N LEU A 80 -26.27 -7.52 9.00
CA LEU A 80 -25.22 -6.73 8.38
C LEU A 80 -24.76 -7.32 7.04
N GLU A 81 -24.67 -6.45 6.05
CA GLU A 81 -24.19 -6.70 4.68
C GLU A 81 -22.95 -5.85 4.37
N LEU A 82 -22.17 -6.24 3.34
CA LEU A 82 -20.87 -5.63 2.99
C LEU A 82 -20.91 -4.09 2.97
N GLY A 83 -21.95 -3.50 2.37
CA GLY A 83 -22.12 -2.05 2.29
C GLY A 83 -22.22 -1.33 3.64
N HIS A 84 -22.62 -2.01 4.71
CA HIS A 84 -22.68 -1.42 6.06
C HIS A 84 -21.27 -1.20 6.64
N TRP A 85 -20.33 -2.12 6.43
CA TRP A 85 -18.94 -1.95 6.89
C TRP A 85 -18.26 -0.81 6.12
N ASP A 86 -18.54 -0.67 4.82
CA ASP A 86 -18.04 0.42 4.00
C ASP A 86 -18.62 1.77 4.43
N ALA A 87 -19.93 1.83 4.67
CA ALA A 87 -20.59 3.03 5.15
C ALA A 87 -20.07 3.44 6.54
N ALA A 88 -19.89 2.48 7.45
CA ALA A 88 -19.29 2.72 8.77
C ALA A 88 -17.85 3.23 8.66
N THR A 89 -17.04 2.65 7.78
CA THR A 89 -15.68 3.14 7.49
C THR A 89 -15.71 4.57 6.97
N THR A 90 -16.63 4.89 6.05
CA THR A 90 -16.82 6.24 5.51
C THR A 90 -17.12 7.25 6.61
N VAL A 91 -18.02 6.93 7.56
CA VAL A 91 -18.30 7.78 8.72
C VAL A 91 -17.04 8.00 9.57
N LEU A 92 -16.28 6.94 9.85
CA LEU A 92 -15.07 7.05 10.66
C LEU A 92 -14.00 7.92 9.99
N LEU A 93 -13.78 7.74 8.68
CA LEU A 93 -12.89 8.58 7.90
C LEU A 93 -13.35 10.05 7.94
N ALA A 94 -14.61 10.30 7.61
CA ALA A 94 -15.19 11.64 7.55
C ALA A 94 -15.19 12.38 8.90
N SER A 95 -15.22 11.64 10.02
CA SER A 95 -15.16 12.19 11.38
C SER A 95 -13.77 12.68 11.82
N LYS A 96 -12.72 12.43 11.02
CA LYS A 96 -11.31 12.63 11.40
C LYS A 96 -10.60 13.65 10.52
N VAL A 97 -9.52 14.21 11.05
CA VAL A 97 -8.51 14.93 10.25
C VAL A 97 -7.64 13.93 9.47
N PRO A 98 -6.99 14.30 8.35
CA PRO A 98 -6.27 13.36 7.48
C PRO A 98 -5.29 12.43 8.22
N ALA A 99 -4.44 12.99 9.09
CA ALA A 99 -3.46 12.23 9.87
C ALA A 99 -4.09 11.18 10.83
N GLN A 100 -5.31 11.42 11.28
CA GLN A 100 -6.07 10.46 12.09
C GLN A 100 -6.84 9.47 11.22
N ALA A 101 -7.37 9.92 10.07
CA ALA A 101 -8.09 9.10 9.11
C ALA A 101 -7.17 8.04 8.47
N ALA A 102 -5.91 8.38 8.21
CA ALA A 102 -4.90 7.44 7.70
C ALA A 102 -4.65 6.22 8.61
N LYS A 103 -5.05 6.30 9.88
CA LYS A 103 -4.90 5.24 10.89
C LYS A 103 -6.19 4.42 11.09
N VAL A 104 -7.25 4.70 10.34
CA VAL A 104 -8.50 3.94 10.41
C VAL A 104 -8.28 2.55 9.82
N TRP A 105 -8.76 1.54 10.53
CA TRP A 105 -8.73 0.13 10.15
C TRP A 105 -10.04 -0.54 10.59
N PRO A 106 -10.57 -1.54 9.86
CA PRO A 106 -10.05 -2.10 8.59
C PRO A 106 -10.16 -1.13 7.41
N ILE A 107 -9.30 -1.32 6.40
CA ILE A 107 -9.50 -0.73 5.07
C ILE A 107 -10.39 -1.72 4.30
N PRO A 108 -11.51 -1.27 3.72
CA PRO A 108 -12.38 -2.14 2.93
C PRO A 108 -11.61 -2.93 1.87
N GLU A 109 -11.99 -4.21 1.72
CA GLU A 109 -11.33 -5.11 0.78
C GLU A 109 -11.60 -4.73 -0.68
N ASP A 110 -12.76 -4.13 -0.93
CA ASP A 110 -13.10 -3.60 -2.24
C ASP A 110 -12.20 -2.40 -2.55
N ARG A 111 -11.34 -2.57 -3.55
CA ARG A 111 -10.46 -1.50 -4.03
C ARG A 111 -11.25 -0.33 -4.60
N SER A 112 -12.45 -0.57 -5.14
CA SER A 112 -13.31 0.48 -5.68
C SER A 112 -13.72 1.47 -4.58
N PHE A 113 -14.02 0.98 -3.37
CA PHE A 113 -14.28 1.83 -2.21
C PHE A 113 -13.10 2.77 -1.97
N ALA A 114 -11.90 2.21 -1.89
CA ALA A 114 -10.73 2.99 -1.53
C ALA A 114 -10.32 3.99 -2.64
N GLN A 115 -10.54 3.62 -3.91
CA GLN A 115 -10.32 4.49 -5.07
C GLN A 115 -11.25 5.70 -5.08
N TRP A 116 -12.51 5.55 -4.67
CA TRP A 116 -13.50 6.65 -4.74
C TRP A 116 -13.64 7.43 -3.44
N VAL A 117 -13.72 6.75 -2.29
CA VAL A 117 -14.08 7.39 -1.03
C VAL A 117 -12.96 8.24 -0.46
N TYR A 118 -11.70 7.78 -0.51
CA TYR A 118 -10.58 8.56 0.04
C TYR A 118 -10.36 9.85 -0.76
N PRO A 119 -10.28 9.85 -2.11
CA PRO A 119 -10.12 11.10 -2.86
C PRO A 119 -11.32 12.04 -2.70
N ALA A 120 -12.55 11.52 -2.59
CA ALA A 120 -13.73 12.35 -2.35
C ALA A 120 -13.69 13.04 -0.98
N LEU A 121 -13.25 12.35 0.07
CA LEU A 121 -13.19 12.91 1.41
C LEU A 121 -11.91 13.74 1.67
N PHE A 122 -10.82 13.46 0.97
CA PHE A 122 -9.50 14.04 1.22
C PHE A 122 -8.81 14.47 -0.07
N PRO A 123 -9.44 15.31 -0.93
CA PRO A 123 -8.95 15.59 -2.27
C PRO A 123 -7.53 16.17 -2.32
N ASN A 124 -7.12 16.89 -1.27
CA ASN A 124 -5.80 17.53 -1.17
C ASN A 124 -4.87 16.85 -0.13
N ASP A 125 -5.35 15.82 0.56
CA ASP A 125 -4.66 15.26 1.73
C ASP A 125 -4.35 13.76 1.59
N LEU A 126 -4.51 13.20 0.39
CA LEU A 126 -4.18 11.79 0.12
C LEU A 126 -2.73 11.46 0.48
N ILE A 127 -1.80 12.42 0.37
CA ILE A 127 -0.39 12.23 0.74
C ILE A 127 -0.22 11.78 2.21
N ALA A 128 -1.08 12.27 3.12
CA ALA A 128 -1.04 11.85 4.53
C ALA A 128 -1.31 10.34 4.71
N PHE A 129 -2.13 9.75 3.82
CA PHE A 129 -2.40 8.32 3.80
C PHE A 129 -1.21 7.56 3.24
N VAL A 130 -0.67 8.01 2.11
CA VAL A 130 0.50 7.40 1.48
C VAL A 130 1.68 7.36 2.45
N ASP A 131 1.98 8.47 3.12
CA ASP A 131 3.10 8.58 4.06
C ASP A 131 2.90 7.66 5.27
N GLN A 132 1.72 7.71 5.89
CA GLN A 132 1.42 6.87 7.06
C GLN A 132 1.45 5.38 6.71
N TRP A 133 0.84 4.99 5.59
CA TRP A 133 0.79 3.59 5.16
C TRP A 133 2.16 3.05 4.76
N SER A 134 2.95 3.87 4.07
CA SER A 134 4.34 3.53 3.74
C SER A 134 5.18 3.38 5.01
N SER A 135 5.06 4.32 5.95
CA SER A 135 5.76 4.25 7.24
C SER A 135 5.35 3.02 8.05
N ASP A 136 4.06 2.72 8.14
CA ASP A 136 3.55 1.56 8.87
C ASP A 136 4.05 0.25 8.25
N PHE A 137 4.07 0.15 6.91
CA PHE A 137 4.58 -1.03 6.22
C PHE A 137 6.08 -1.22 6.49
N ALA A 138 6.86 -0.13 6.44
CA ALA A 138 8.28 -0.18 6.76
C ALA A 138 8.54 -0.59 8.23
N ALA A 139 7.67 -0.17 9.15
CA ALA A 139 7.82 -0.49 10.57
C ALA A 139 7.48 -1.95 10.88
N ASN A 140 6.41 -2.49 10.28
CA ASN A 140 6.01 -3.88 10.47
C ASN A 140 5.41 -4.45 9.18
N PRO A 141 6.26 -4.98 8.29
CA PRO A 141 5.79 -5.52 7.03
C PRO A 141 4.80 -6.64 7.32
N LYS A 142 5.12 -7.65 8.14
CA LYS A 142 4.34 -8.89 8.36
C LYS A 142 2.86 -8.76 8.76
N ASN A 143 2.36 -7.55 9.01
CA ASN A 143 0.96 -7.30 9.36
C ASN A 143 0.05 -7.28 8.11
N TRP A 144 -0.03 -8.41 7.38
CA TRP A 144 -0.76 -8.52 6.11
C TRP A 144 -2.23 -8.09 6.21
N ASP A 145 -2.91 -8.44 7.30
CA ASP A 145 -4.32 -8.06 7.53
C ASP A 145 -4.51 -6.54 7.61
N ARG A 146 -3.51 -5.80 8.12
CA ARG A 146 -3.53 -4.33 8.15
C ARG A 146 -3.01 -3.68 6.88
N ASN A 147 -2.19 -4.40 6.12
CA ASN A 147 -1.61 -3.90 4.87
C ASN A 147 -2.52 -4.12 3.67
N ARG A 148 -3.50 -5.01 3.78
CA ARG A 148 -4.55 -5.19 2.78
C ARG A 148 -5.30 -3.87 2.56
N GLY A 149 -5.57 -3.55 1.30
CA GLY A 149 -6.22 -2.29 0.90
C GLY A 149 -5.26 -1.10 0.70
N ARG A 150 -4.10 -1.05 1.37
CA ARG A 150 -3.13 0.06 1.24
C ARG A 150 -2.54 0.21 -0.16
N ALA A 151 -2.53 -0.88 -0.94
CA ALA A 151 -2.05 -0.90 -2.32
C ALA A 151 -2.82 0.05 -3.27
N VAL A 152 -4.01 0.52 -2.88
CA VAL A 152 -4.75 1.55 -3.63
C VAL A 152 -3.93 2.82 -3.83
N MET A 153 -2.98 3.12 -2.94
CA MET A 153 -2.12 4.30 -3.07
C MET A 153 -1.34 4.33 -4.40
N TYR A 154 -1.03 3.17 -4.98
CA TYR A 154 -0.39 3.12 -6.29
C TYR A 154 -1.31 3.57 -7.42
N GLU A 155 -2.61 3.33 -7.30
CA GLU A 155 -3.59 3.82 -8.28
C GLU A 155 -3.68 5.34 -8.18
N TRP A 156 -3.67 5.91 -6.97
CA TRP A 156 -3.63 7.37 -6.78
C TRP A 156 -2.37 8.01 -7.37
N ILE A 157 -1.21 7.35 -7.23
CA ILE A 157 0.04 7.79 -7.86
C ILE A 157 -0.06 7.73 -9.39
N GLU A 158 -0.62 6.65 -9.94
CA GLU A 158 -0.78 6.49 -11.38
C GLU A 158 -1.73 7.54 -11.96
N GLU A 159 -2.85 7.79 -11.29
CA GLU A 159 -3.82 8.83 -11.66
C GLU A 159 -3.25 10.25 -11.48
N GLY A 160 -2.18 10.41 -10.70
CA GLY A 160 -1.56 11.70 -10.41
C GLY A 160 -2.29 12.51 -9.35
N LEU A 161 -3.08 11.85 -8.49
CA LEU A 161 -3.72 12.47 -7.33
C LEU A 161 -2.73 12.75 -6.20
N VAL A 162 -1.62 12.01 -6.17
CA VAL A 162 -0.49 12.19 -5.24
C VAL A 162 0.81 11.96 -5.98
N GLU A 163 1.86 12.63 -5.52
CA GLU A 163 3.21 12.32 -5.97
C GLU A 163 3.68 10.97 -5.41
N ALA A 164 4.68 10.38 -6.07
CA ALA A 164 5.28 9.16 -5.58
C ALA A 164 5.99 9.44 -4.23
N PRO A 165 5.69 8.67 -3.17
CA PRO A 165 6.22 8.96 -1.84
C PRO A 165 7.73 8.74 -1.79
N HIS A 166 8.42 9.51 -0.95
CA HIS A 166 9.84 9.31 -0.66
C HIS A 166 10.09 8.13 0.31
N HIS A 167 9.06 7.63 0.98
CA HIS A 167 9.20 6.54 1.93
C HIS A 167 9.54 5.21 1.23
N ASP A 168 10.56 4.52 1.74
CA ASP A 168 10.99 3.21 1.23
C ASP A 168 9.90 2.13 1.42
N GLY A 169 9.03 2.29 2.42
CA GLY A 169 7.95 1.33 2.70
C GLY A 169 6.99 1.11 1.53
N ALA A 170 6.77 2.12 0.69
CA ALA A 170 5.99 1.96 -0.55
C ALA A 170 6.69 1.05 -1.56
N VAL A 171 8.00 1.23 -1.74
CA VAL A 171 8.80 0.39 -2.65
C VAL A 171 8.87 -1.04 -2.10
N LEU A 172 9.10 -1.18 -0.79
CA LEU A 172 9.13 -2.46 -0.09
C LEU A 172 7.79 -3.20 -0.20
N MET A 173 6.66 -2.50 -0.02
CA MET A 173 5.34 -3.10 -0.18
C MET A 173 5.09 -3.57 -1.62
N LEU A 174 5.54 -2.82 -2.61
CA LEU A 174 5.40 -3.20 -4.02
C LEU A 174 6.22 -4.47 -4.35
N ILE A 175 7.42 -4.59 -3.79
CA ILE A 175 8.33 -5.72 -4.01
C ILE A 175 7.90 -6.97 -3.24
N SER A 176 7.47 -6.82 -1.98
CA SER A 176 7.29 -7.96 -1.07
C SER A 176 5.86 -8.22 -0.61
N GLY A 177 4.96 -7.24 -0.74
CA GLY A 177 3.63 -7.28 -0.12
C GLY A 177 2.47 -7.31 -1.10
N TRP A 178 2.67 -6.85 -2.35
CA TRP A 178 1.57 -6.75 -3.32
C TRP A 178 1.43 -7.96 -4.24
N ALA A 179 2.51 -8.70 -4.47
CA ALA A 179 2.50 -9.85 -5.35
C ALA A 179 2.83 -11.14 -4.60
N ASP A 180 1.80 -11.90 -4.23
CA ASP A 180 1.94 -13.36 -3.99
C ASP A 180 2.50 -14.08 -5.22
N ARG A 181 2.58 -13.38 -6.37
CA ARG A 181 3.04 -13.85 -7.67
C ARG A 181 3.90 -12.79 -8.36
N PRO A 182 5.16 -12.55 -7.92
CA PRO A 182 6.03 -11.49 -8.43
C PRO A 182 6.55 -11.71 -9.86
N GLY A 183 5.92 -12.58 -10.66
CA GLY A 183 6.26 -12.86 -12.06
C GLY A 183 5.37 -12.12 -13.05
N LYS A 184 4.84 -12.83 -14.06
CA LYS A 184 3.98 -12.23 -15.11
C LYS A 184 2.84 -11.34 -14.58
N PRO A 185 2.10 -11.70 -13.50
CA PRO A 185 1.05 -10.83 -12.99
C PRO A 185 1.56 -9.45 -12.53
N LEU A 186 2.68 -9.42 -11.81
CA LEU A 186 3.31 -8.16 -11.40
C LEU A 186 3.82 -7.37 -12.61
N LEU A 187 4.47 -8.04 -13.57
CA LEU A 187 4.92 -7.40 -14.80
C LEU A 187 3.75 -6.72 -15.53
N TYR A 188 2.65 -7.43 -15.80
CA TYR A 188 1.50 -6.86 -16.51
C TYR A 188 0.88 -5.68 -15.75
N TRP A 189 0.82 -5.77 -14.42
CA TRP A 189 0.29 -4.67 -13.63
C TRP A 189 1.19 -3.42 -13.65
N LEU A 190 2.51 -3.60 -13.63
CA LEU A 190 3.49 -2.52 -13.76
C LEU A 190 3.46 -1.88 -15.16
N LEU A 191 3.37 -2.70 -16.21
CA LEU A 191 3.23 -2.20 -17.59
C LEU A 191 1.97 -1.34 -17.78
N ALA A 192 0.88 -1.68 -17.08
CA ALA A 192 -0.34 -0.88 -17.06
C ALA A 192 -0.23 0.41 -16.22
N ARG A 193 0.86 0.60 -15.46
CA ARG A 193 1.07 1.72 -14.51
C ARG A 193 2.44 2.36 -14.71
N PRO A 194 2.65 3.07 -15.82
CA PRO A 194 3.96 3.65 -16.16
C PRO A 194 4.47 4.68 -15.15
N LYS A 195 3.63 5.48 -14.49
CA LYS A 195 4.12 6.45 -13.48
C LYS A 195 4.64 5.73 -12.24
N VAL A 196 3.88 4.77 -11.72
CA VAL A 196 4.32 3.93 -10.60
C VAL A 196 5.62 3.21 -10.96
N THR A 197 5.70 2.63 -12.16
CA THR A 197 6.86 1.85 -12.59
C THR A 197 8.11 2.72 -12.77
N ARG A 198 7.98 3.88 -13.43
CA ARG A 198 9.13 4.74 -13.74
C ARG A 198 9.63 5.54 -12.55
N VAL A 199 8.74 5.95 -11.64
CA VAL A 199 9.12 6.81 -10.51
C VAL A 199 9.35 5.99 -9.26
N LEU A 200 8.37 5.18 -8.87
CA LEU A 200 8.41 4.49 -7.59
C LEU A 200 9.17 3.16 -7.69
N PHE A 201 8.82 2.29 -8.64
CA PHE A 201 9.46 0.98 -8.76
C PHE A 201 10.92 1.08 -9.20
N ALA A 202 11.31 2.15 -9.92
CA ALA A 202 12.70 2.46 -10.23
C ALA A 202 13.61 2.56 -8.99
N ARG A 203 13.05 2.93 -7.82
CA ARG A 203 13.79 2.98 -6.55
C ARG A 203 14.18 1.62 -5.99
N LEU A 204 13.76 0.53 -6.65
CA LEU A 204 14.24 -0.83 -6.43
C LEU A 204 15.75 -0.91 -6.21
N PHE A 205 16.52 -0.14 -6.98
CA PHE A 205 17.99 -0.14 -6.94
C PHE A 205 18.60 0.61 -5.75
N THR A 206 17.82 1.46 -5.06
CA THR A 206 18.31 2.31 -3.97
C THR A 206 17.64 2.00 -2.62
N THR A 207 16.46 1.39 -2.62
CA THR A 207 15.74 1.04 -1.40
C THR A 207 16.40 -0.15 -0.69
N ARG A 208 16.81 0.06 0.56
CA ARG A 208 17.41 -0.98 1.42
C ARG A 208 16.33 -1.93 1.95
N GLY A 209 16.58 -3.23 1.84
CA GLY A 209 15.71 -4.27 2.39
C GLY A 209 15.65 -4.26 3.92
N ILE A 210 14.49 -4.63 4.47
CA ILE A 210 14.25 -4.81 5.91
C ILE A 210 13.81 -6.24 6.22
N LYS A 211 13.84 -6.63 7.49
CA LYS A 211 13.34 -7.94 7.92
C LYS A 211 11.83 -8.04 7.63
N GLY A 212 11.41 -9.03 6.86
CA GLY A 212 10.01 -9.21 6.49
C GLY A 212 9.59 -8.46 5.22
N ALA A 213 10.44 -7.59 4.66
CA ALA A 213 10.24 -6.99 3.33
C ALA A 213 11.59 -6.67 2.66
N SER A 214 11.97 -7.46 1.66
CA SER A 214 13.16 -7.22 0.86
C SER A 214 13.09 -7.99 -0.44
N LEU A 215 13.97 -7.66 -1.39
CA LEU A 215 14.12 -8.39 -2.66
C LEU A 215 14.42 -9.88 -2.48
N ARG A 216 14.98 -10.26 -1.34
CA ARG A 216 15.30 -11.65 -1.03
C ARG A 216 15.38 -11.82 0.48
N GLN A 217 14.47 -12.58 1.08
CA GLN A 217 14.47 -12.81 2.53
C GLN A 217 15.08 -14.14 2.96
N SER A 218 15.28 -15.06 2.02
CA SER A 218 15.91 -16.36 2.30
C SER A 218 17.37 -16.37 1.86
N ASP A 219 18.22 -17.01 2.67
CA ASP A 219 19.62 -17.25 2.32
C ASP A 219 19.77 -18.30 1.21
N ARG A 220 18.71 -19.04 0.88
CA ARG A 220 18.71 -20.04 -0.20
C ARG A 220 18.84 -19.37 -1.56
N SER A 221 19.76 -19.87 -2.38
CA SER A 221 19.90 -19.51 -3.80
C SER A 221 18.76 -20.12 -4.59
N ASP A 222 17.59 -19.49 -4.55
CA ASP A 222 16.58 -19.78 -5.54
C ASP A 222 17.03 -19.17 -6.88
N VAL A 223 17.20 -20.03 -7.88
CA VAL A 223 17.60 -19.64 -9.22
C VAL A 223 16.44 -18.94 -9.94
N ASN A 224 15.19 -19.14 -9.50
CA ASN A 224 13.99 -18.70 -10.20
C ASN A 224 13.27 -17.54 -9.51
N ASP A 225 14.00 -16.56 -8.96
CA ASP A 225 13.39 -15.32 -8.47
C ASP A 225 12.61 -14.62 -9.61
N PRO A 226 11.26 -14.55 -9.56
CA PRO A 226 10.48 -14.05 -10.70
C PRO A 226 10.64 -12.55 -10.94
N LEU A 227 11.02 -11.78 -9.93
CA LEU A 227 11.28 -10.36 -10.10
C LEU A 227 12.52 -10.17 -10.98
N ARG A 228 13.59 -10.93 -10.68
CA ARG A 228 14.84 -10.94 -11.45
C ARG A 228 14.67 -11.54 -12.85
N THR A 229 13.96 -12.66 -12.97
CA THR A 229 13.94 -13.48 -14.20
C THR A 229 12.79 -13.15 -15.14
N VAL A 230 11.72 -12.49 -14.66
CA VAL A 230 10.54 -12.15 -15.47
C VAL A 230 10.26 -10.65 -15.48
N VAL A 231 10.18 -10.01 -14.31
CA VAL A 231 9.74 -8.61 -14.23
C VAL A 231 10.78 -7.65 -14.79
N VAL A 232 12.02 -7.67 -14.28
CA VAL A 232 13.06 -6.75 -14.77
C VAL A 232 13.32 -6.93 -16.27
N PRO A 233 13.52 -8.15 -16.81
CA PRO A 233 13.69 -8.35 -18.25
C PRO A 233 12.47 -7.91 -19.05
N GLY A 234 11.26 -8.22 -18.59
CA GLY A 234 10.02 -7.82 -19.26
C GLY A 234 9.81 -6.31 -19.31
N LEU A 235 10.22 -5.57 -18.27
CA LEU A 235 10.20 -4.10 -18.27
C LEU A 235 11.21 -3.50 -19.26
N VAL A 236 12.34 -4.18 -19.48
CA VAL A 236 13.33 -3.79 -20.49
C VAL A 236 12.83 -4.10 -21.90
N GLU A 237 12.28 -5.29 -22.11
CA GLU A 237 11.70 -5.72 -23.40
C GLU A 237 10.55 -4.80 -23.84
N ALA A 238 9.69 -4.39 -22.90
CA ALA A 238 8.61 -3.45 -23.16
C ALA A 238 9.06 -1.99 -23.32
N GLY A 239 10.36 -1.68 -23.17
CA GLY A 239 10.91 -0.33 -23.30
C GLY A 239 10.52 0.64 -22.18
N VAL A 240 9.98 0.13 -21.07
CA VAL A 240 9.66 0.97 -19.89
C VAL A 240 10.93 1.37 -19.16
N TRP A 241 11.88 0.44 -19.06
CA TRP A 241 13.24 0.67 -18.58
C TRP A 241 14.23 0.44 -19.70
N SER A 242 15.27 1.25 -19.80
CA SER A 242 16.38 0.94 -20.70
C SER A 242 17.33 -0.06 -20.04
N ARG A 243 18.02 -0.87 -20.85
CA ARG A 243 19.09 -1.74 -20.34
C ARG A 243 20.17 -0.94 -19.60
N SER A 244 20.52 0.25 -20.11
CA SER A 244 21.51 1.14 -19.46
C SER A 244 21.07 1.60 -18.07
N PHE A 245 19.78 1.94 -17.90
CA PHE A 245 19.20 2.30 -16.61
C PHE A 245 19.33 1.16 -15.60
N VAL A 246 18.98 -0.07 -16.00
CA VAL A 246 19.09 -1.24 -15.13
C VAL A 246 20.54 -1.53 -14.76
N VAL A 247 21.46 -1.49 -15.72
CA VAL A 247 22.90 -1.71 -15.47
C VAL A 247 23.46 -0.68 -14.47
N GLN A 248 23.20 0.61 -14.69
CA GLN A 248 23.63 1.66 -13.77
C GLN A 248 23.02 1.50 -12.38
N GLY A 249 21.74 1.10 -12.31
CA GLY A 249 21.07 0.78 -11.06
C GLY A 249 21.75 -0.35 -10.30
N VAL A 250 22.08 -1.46 -10.97
CA VAL A 250 22.81 -2.60 -10.38
C VAL A 250 24.20 -2.18 -9.91
N GLU A 251 24.98 -1.49 -10.73
CA GLU A 251 26.31 -1.01 -10.37
C GLU A 251 26.29 -0.04 -9.18
N SER A 252 25.28 0.84 -9.12
CA SER A 252 25.09 1.73 -7.98
C SER A 252 24.75 0.96 -6.71
N ALA A 253 23.79 0.03 -6.79
CA ALA A 253 23.39 -0.81 -5.67
C ALA A 253 24.57 -1.61 -5.10
N LEU A 254 25.41 -2.20 -5.97
CA LEU A 254 26.56 -3.00 -5.57
C LEU A 254 27.70 -2.19 -4.93
N ARG A 255 27.74 -0.86 -5.14
CA ARG A 255 28.68 0.06 -4.47
C ARG A 255 28.16 0.56 -3.12
N SER A 256 26.87 0.41 -2.84
CA SER A 256 26.26 0.83 -1.58
C SER A 256 26.44 -0.23 -0.48
N ASP A 257 26.32 0.20 0.78
CA ASP A 257 26.19 -0.73 1.90
C ASP A 257 24.80 -1.37 1.87
N LEU A 258 24.73 -2.62 1.39
CA LEU A 258 23.51 -3.41 1.30
C LEU A 258 23.60 -4.66 2.16
N PRO A 259 22.47 -5.13 2.73
CA PRO A 259 22.41 -6.45 3.35
C PRO A 259 22.89 -7.56 2.39
N ALA A 260 23.60 -8.55 2.93
CA ALA A 260 24.25 -9.60 2.13
C ALA A 260 23.29 -10.32 1.17
N TYR A 261 22.06 -10.59 1.60
CA TYR A 261 21.03 -11.22 0.75
C TYR A 261 20.64 -10.36 -0.46
N GLN A 262 20.57 -9.03 -0.29
CA GLN A 262 20.19 -8.09 -1.34
C GLN A 262 21.35 -7.88 -2.31
N ARG A 263 22.58 -7.81 -1.77
CA ARG A 263 23.80 -7.81 -2.59
C ARG A 263 23.87 -9.05 -3.49
N ARG A 264 23.57 -10.25 -2.97
CA ARG A 264 23.53 -11.48 -3.79
C ARG A 264 22.49 -11.39 -4.91
N TRP A 265 21.32 -10.84 -4.63
CA TRP A 265 20.27 -10.65 -5.64
C TRP A 265 20.76 -9.72 -6.77
N PHE A 266 21.41 -8.59 -6.45
CA PHE A 266 21.95 -7.70 -7.48
C PHE A 266 23.14 -8.28 -8.25
N VAL A 267 24.01 -9.08 -7.61
CA VAL A 267 25.08 -9.81 -8.31
C VAL A 267 24.48 -10.77 -9.34
N GLN A 268 23.43 -11.50 -8.96
CA GLN A 268 22.72 -12.42 -9.84
C GLN A 268 22.05 -11.69 -11.01
N LEU A 269 21.36 -10.58 -10.75
CA LEU A 269 20.77 -9.75 -11.81
C LEU A 269 21.86 -9.20 -12.74
N GLY A 270 23.00 -8.75 -12.21
CA GLY A 270 24.13 -8.29 -13.01
C GLY A 270 24.69 -9.39 -13.93
N ALA A 271 24.81 -10.61 -13.42
CA ALA A 271 25.23 -11.76 -14.23
C ALA A 271 24.24 -12.06 -15.37
N ASP A 272 22.93 -12.02 -15.11
CA ASP A 272 21.89 -12.21 -16.14
C ASP A 272 21.96 -11.13 -17.24
N LEU A 273 22.40 -9.92 -16.88
CA LEU A 273 22.60 -8.80 -17.80
C LEU A 273 23.94 -8.83 -18.53
N GLY A 274 24.81 -9.81 -18.23
CA GLY A 274 26.15 -9.94 -18.79
C GLY A 274 27.19 -8.97 -18.22
N LEU A 275 26.98 -8.46 -17.01
CA LEU A 275 27.98 -7.63 -16.32
C LEU A 275 29.15 -8.48 -15.82
N PRO A 276 30.40 -7.97 -15.90
CA PRO A 276 31.55 -8.67 -15.34
C PRO A 276 31.32 -8.90 -13.84
N ALA A 277 31.70 -10.07 -13.35
CA ALA A 277 31.61 -10.37 -11.93
C ALA A 277 32.35 -9.27 -11.15
N ALA A 278 31.71 -8.69 -10.14
CA ALA A 278 32.29 -7.66 -9.29
C ALA A 278 33.60 -8.21 -8.68
N GLY A 279 34.74 -7.86 -9.28
CA GLY A 279 36.04 -8.45 -9.00
C GLY A 279 36.93 -8.77 -10.22
N THR A 280 36.50 -8.54 -11.47
CA THR A 280 37.32 -8.87 -12.66
C THR A 280 37.63 -7.68 -13.58
N THR A 281 38.10 -6.58 -12.99
CA THR A 281 38.88 -5.51 -13.66
C THR A 281 39.73 -4.89 -12.55
N ALA A 282 41.05 -5.03 -12.47
CA ALA A 282 42.05 -4.98 -13.52
C ALA A 282 43.25 -5.89 -13.22
N LEU A 283 43.60 -6.76 -14.16
CA LEU A 283 44.96 -7.25 -14.42
C LEU A 283 44.97 -7.76 -15.87
N ALA A 284 44.82 -6.83 -16.82
CA ALA A 284 45.03 -7.10 -18.23
C ALA A 284 46.24 -6.30 -18.71
N ARG A 285 47.39 -7.00 -18.66
CA ARG A 285 48.55 -6.88 -19.57
C ARG A 285 49.30 -5.55 -19.61
N SER A 286 50.35 -5.46 -18.80
CA SER A 286 51.60 -4.82 -19.27
C SER A 286 52.18 -5.68 -20.41
N PRO A 287 52.49 -5.13 -21.59
CA PRO A 287 53.28 -5.84 -22.58
C PRO A 287 54.71 -5.98 -22.06
N GLY A 288 55.22 -7.21 -22.04
CA GLY A 288 56.64 -7.45 -21.84
C GLY A 288 57.44 -6.80 -22.97
N SER A 289 58.34 -5.89 -22.58
CA SER A 289 59.62 -5.68 -23.26
C SER A 289 60.65 -6.20 -22.26
N GLY A 290 61.35 -7.30 -22.49
CA GLY A 290 62.18 -7.54 -23.67
C GLY A 290 63.58 -7.03 -23.33
N VAL A 291 64.37 -7.89 -22.69
CA VAL A 291 65.81 -7.69 -22.42
C VAL A 291 66.57 -7.87 -23.73
N VAL A 292 67.33 -6.85 -24.15
CA VAL A 292 68.54 -6.85 -25.02
C VAL A 292 69.15 -5.44 -24.82
N LEU A 293 70.36 -5.14 -24.34
CA LEU A 293 71.62 -5.83 -24.01
C LEU A 293 72.12 -5.31 -22.65
#